data_AF-A0A2R7KLI0-F1
#
_entry.id   AF-A0A2R7KLI0-F1
#
_cell.length_a   1.000
_cell.length_b   1.000
_cell.length_c   1.000
_cell.angle_alpha   90.00
_cell.angle_beta   90.00
_cell.angle_gamma   90.00
#
_symmetry.space_group_name_H-M   'P 1'
#
loop_
_entity.id
_entity.type
_entity.pdbx_description
1 polymer ?
#
loop_
_entity_poly.entity_id
_entity_poly.type
_entity_poly.pdbx_seq_one_letter_code
_entity_poly.pdbx_strand_id
1 'polypeptide(L)'
;MLFVISCLGQPGIKNYKQFYGMLRDQNKDLLVLRKFEQEGRTQYLVTDPQELDTRILSAAAEAVKPLTWAQAMDTFKETPYVKAIEAAQMKEIPLQDAGIIHGFPKEKGITLTIDLCPSHKPLDRIIFTSLIKEFQKTEKPVPLALSITGRWMLTHNDDLDWLKNLVKSGDISITWVNHSYNHRVSPTAPLKVNFLLEPGTDMNFEVMGTELAMLQHGIMPSVFFRFPGLVSDPKLISKVLSYGLIPVGSDAWLAKGQTASSGSIVLIHGNGNEPIGVNDFIKLLQTEQKSVKDKQWMMYDLRESVEDEFGGK
;
A
#
# COMPACT_ATOMS: atom_id res chain seq x y z
N MET A 1 36.00 -21.05 -23.37
CA MET A 1 35.81 -19.72 -22.74
C MET A 1 34.47 -19.79 -22.01
N LEU A 2 34.47 -20.16 -20.72
CA LEU A 2 33.25 -20.25 -19.91
C LEU A 2 32.89 -18.83 -19.46
N PHE A 3 31.72 -18.34 -19.87
CA PHE A 3 31.12 -17.13 -19.31
C PHE A 3 30.66 -17.45 -17.88
N VAL A 4 31.35 -16.90 -16.89
CA VAL A 4 30.85 -16.80 -15.53
C VAL A 4 29.79 -15.71 -15.54
N ILE A 5 28.52 -16.09 -15.52
CA ILE A 5 27.44 -15.17 -15.17
C ILE A 5 27.60 -14.90 -13.68
N SER A 6 28.27 -13.79 -13.36
CA SER A 6 28.22 -13.22 -12.03
C SER A 6 26.78 -12.80 -11.75
N CYS A 7 26.05 -13.62 -10.98
CA CYS A 7 24.90 -13.11 -10.23
C CYS A 7 25.44 -11.99 -9.33
N LEU A 8 25.28 -10.75 -9.77
CA LEU A 8 25.35 -9.60 -8.88
C LEU A 8 24.21 -9.78 -7.89
N GLY A 9 24.50 -10.43 -6.76
CA GLY A 9 23.59 -10.47 -5.63
C GLY A 9 23.23 -9.03 -5.30
N GLN A 10 21.94 -8.72 -5.22
CA GLN A 10 21.50 -7.37 -4.91
C GLN A 10 22.23 -6.90 -3.64
N PRO A 11 22.99 -5.81 -3.72
CA PRO A 11 23.74 -5.30 -2.57
C PRO A 11 22.76 -4.99 -1.44
N GLY A 12 22.96 -5.69 -0.32
CA GLY A 12 21.99 -5.73 0.77
C GLY A 12 21.75 -4.35 1.39
N ILE A 13 20.48 -4.05 1.66
CA ILE A 13 20.06 -2.87 2.42
C ILE A 13 20.48 -3.05 3.88
N LYS A 14 21.13 -2.02 4.43
CA LYS A 14 21.60 -1.99 5.83
C LYS A 14 21.08 -0.76 6.55
N ASN A 15 21.05 -0.82 7.88
CA ASN A 15 20.72 0.31 8.76
C ASN A 15 19.39 0.98 8.39
N TYR A 16 18.41 0.19 7.92
CA TYR A 16 17.08 0.67 7.55
C TYR A 16 16.35 1.16 8.79
N LYS A 17 16.14 2.47 8.87
CA LYS A 17 15.57 3.10 10.05
C LYS A 17 14.64 4.23 9.69
N GLN A 18 13.71 4.48 10.60
CA GLN A 18 12.86 5.63 10.58
C GLN A 18 13.71 6.90 10.71
N PHE A 19 13.48 7.86 9.81
CA PHE A 19 14.19 9.12 9.79
C PHE A 19 13.33 10.16 9.08
N TYR A 20 13.04 11.26 9.76
CA TYR A 20 12.28 12.36 9.18
C TYR A 20 13.18 13.49 8.75
N GLY A 21 12.87 14.05 7.60
CA GLY A 21 13.59 15.19 7.06
C GLY A 21 12.88 15.77 5.86
N MET A 22 13.41 16.88 5.37
CA MET A 22 13.00 17.49 4.13
C MET A 22 14.18 17.47 3.16
N LEU A 23 13.91 17.06 1.93
CA LEU A 23 14.86 17.11 0.84
C LEU A 23 14.19 17.82 -0.33
N ARG A 24 14.90 18.75 -0.97
CA ARG A 24 14.41 19.44 -2.16
C ARG A 24 14.92 18.73 -3.41
N ASP A 25 14.02 18.38 -4.31
CA ASP A 25 14.33 17.73 -5.58
C ASP A 25 13.45 18.31 -6.68
N GLN A 26 14.05 18.76 -7.79
CA GLN A 26 13.35 19.36 -8.93
C GLN A 26 12.28 20.41 -8.57
N ASN A 27 12.62 21.33 -7.65
CA ASN A 27 11.73 22.37 -7.09
C ASN A 27 10.56 21.88 -6.22
N LYS A 28 10.47 20.58 -5.93
CA LYS A 28 9.54 20.04 -4.94
C LYS A 28 10.23 19.83 -3.60
N ASP A 29 9.53 20.14 -2.51
CA ASP A 29 9.97 19.79 -1.16
C ASP A 29 9.37 18.42 -0.82
N LEU A 30 10.23 17.43 -0.65
CA LEU A 30 9.87 16.05 -0.38
C LEU A 30 10.05 15.74 1.11
N LEU A 31 9.17 14.88 1.64
CA LEU A 31 9.27 14.35 2.99
C LEU A 31 10.11 13.07 2.98
N VAL A 32 11.21 13.07 3.71
CA VAL A 32 11.99 11.86 3.99
C VAL A 32 11.30 11.08 5.11
N LEU A 33 11.08 9.78 4.89
CA LEU A 33 10.46 8.87 5.86
C LEU A 33 11.46 7.86 6.45
N ARG A 34 12.46 7.48 5.65
CA ARG A 34 13.45 6.46 6.02
C ARG A 34 14.84 6.87 5.56
N LYS A 35 15.84 6.38 6.29
CA LYS A 35 17.26 6.45 5.93
C LYS A 35 17.85 5.05 5.99
N PHE A 36 18.67 4.69 5.01
CA PHE A 36 19.35 3.40 4.97
C PHE A 36 20.64 3.48 4.14
N GLU A 37 21.37 2.38 4.11
CA GLU A 37 22.55 2.21 3.28
C GLU A 37 22.31 1.13 2.23
N GLN A 38 22.69 1.42 0.99
CA GLN A 38 22.68 0.47 -0.12
C GLN A 38 23.86 0.80 -1.03
N GLU A 39 24.61 -0.22 -1.45
CA GLU A 39 25.81 -0.04 -2.31
C GLU A 39 26.87 0.90 -1.70
N GLY A 40 26.99 0.93 -0.37
CA GLY A 40 27.91 1.83 0.33
C GLY A 40 27.50 3.31 0.29
N ARG A 41 26.30 3.62 -0.19
CA ARG A 41 25.75 4.98 -0.25
C ARG A 41 24.59 5.11 0.72
N THR A 42 24.47 6.30 1.32
CA THR A 42 23.27 6.66 2.07
C THR A 42 22.12 6.90 1.09
N GLN A 43 21.00 6.24 1.36
CA GLN A 43 19.75 6.34 0.61
C GLN A 43 18.64 6.84 1.52
N TYR A 44 17.65 7.48 0.90
CA TYR A 44 16.46 8.00 1.57
C TYR A 44 15.20 7.50 0.85
N LEU A 45 14.27 6.91 1.60
CA LEU A 45 12.90 6.73 1.12
C LEU A 45 12.17 8.04 1.35
N VAL A 46 11.73 8.67 0.27
CA VAL A 46 11.03 9.95 0.30
C VAL A 46 9.62 9.79 -0.26
N THR A 47 8.70 10.63 0.20
CA THR A 47 7.38 10.80 -0.40
C THR A 47 7.24 12.23 -0.93
N ASP A 48 6.61 12.37 -2.09
CA ASP A 48 5.98 13.62 -2.48
C ASP A 48 4.72 13.79 -1.63
N PRO A 49 4.62 14.80 -0.76
CA PRO A 49 3.47 14.95 0.11
C PRO A 49 2.22 15.45 -0.64
N GLN A 50 2.38 15.96 -1.87
CA GLN A 50 1.26 16.36 -2.72
C GLN A 50 0.67 15.17 -3.49
N GLU A 51 1.53 14.35 -4.09
CA GLU A 51 1.11 13.25 -4.98
C GLU A 51 1.07 11.88 -4.27
N LEU A 52 1.56 11.80 -3.02
CA LEU A 52 1.68 10.56 -2.22
C LEU A 52 2.59 9.49 -2.84
N ASP A 53 3.38 9.88 -3.85
CA ASP A 53 4.33 9.04 -4.54
C ASP A 53 5.62 8.86 -3.76
N THR A 54 6.09 7.61 -3.69
CA THR A 54 7.33 7.25 -3.01
C THR A 54 8.46 6.94 -3.98
N ARG A 55 9.68 7.34 -3.61
CA ARG A 55 10.90 7.01 -4.37
C ARG A 55 12.11 6.93 -3.46
N ILE A 56 13.17 6.28 -3.95
CA ILE A 56 14.48 6.29 -3.31
C ILE A 56 15.34 7.36 -3.96
N LEU A 57 15.93 8.22 -3.14
CA LEU A 57 16.92 9.19 -3.57
C LEU A 57 18.26 8.97 -2.86
N SER A 58 19.33 9.03 -3.63
CA SER A 58 20.70 9.10 -3.12
C SER A 58 21.05 10.57 -2.94
N ALA A 59 21.36 10.98 -1.71
CA ALA A 59 21.73 12.36 -1.42
C ALA A 59 22.84 12.42 -0.35
N ALA A 60 23.66 13.47 -0.41
CA ALA A 60 24.58 13.80 0.66
C ALA A 60 23.79 14.14 1.94
N ALA A 61 24.35 13.87 3.12
CA ALA A 61 23.64 14.09 4.38
C ALA A 61 23.28 15.57 4.60
N GLU A 62 24.12 16.48 4.08
CA GLU A 62 23.98 17.93 4.15
C GLU A 62 22.83 18.46 3.29
N ALA A 63 22.39 17.69 2.28
CA ALA A 63 21.26 18.04 1.42
C ALA A 63 19.90 17.75 2.07
N VAL A 64 19.88 17.00 3.18
CA VAL A 64 18.66 16.67 3.92
C VAL A 64 18.58 17.52 5.17
N LYS A 65 17.51 18.29 5.31
CA LYS A 65 17.18 19.01 6.55
C LYS A 65 16.48 18.04 7.50
N PRO A 66 17.10 17.57 8.60
CA PRO A 66 16.43 16.65 9.52
C PRO A 66 15.26 17.34 10.22
N LEU A 67 14.19 16.60 10.46
CA LEU A 67 12.98 17.06 11.14
C LEU A 67 12.60 16.07 12.25
N THR A 68 11.93 16.54 13.28
CA THR A 68 11.10 15.66 14.12
C THR A 68 9.80 15.32 13.39
N TRP A 69 9.06 14.31 13.84
CA TRP A 69 7.76 14.00 13.26
C TRP A 69 6.79 15.19 13.36
N ALA A 70 6.73 15.86 14.51
CA ALA A 70 5.90 17.06 14.69
C ALA A 70 6.30 18.20 13.74
N GLN A 71 7.60 18.41 13.51
CA GLN A 71 8.07 19.41 12.54
C GLN A 71 7.73 19.02 11.10
N ALA A 72 7.79 17.73 10.75
CA ALA A 72 7.36 17.25 9.43
C ALA A 72 5.86 17.52 9.21
N MET A 73 5.02 17.20 10.20
CA MET A 73 3.58 17.47 10.14
C MET A 73 3.28 18.96 9.96
N ASP A 74 3.94 19.84 10.71
CA ASP A 74 3.76 21.30 10.56
C ASP A 74 4.29 21.83 9.21
N THR A 75 5.46 21.35 8.77
CA THR A 75 6.09 21.78 7.51
C THR A 75 5.21 21.45 6.30
N PHE A 76 4.54 20.29 6.31
CA PHE A 76 3.74 19.79 5.20
C PHE A 76 2.23 19.88 5.46
N LYS A 77 1.78 20.67 6.44
CA LYS A 77 0.40 20.67 6.93
C LYS A 77 -0.69 20.87 5.87
N GLU A 78 -0.40 21.65 4.83
CA GLU A 78 -1.38 21.97 3.78
C GLU A 78 -1.48 20.88 2.70
N THR A 79 -0.62 19.87 2.76
CA THR A 79 -0.54 18.80 1.76
C THR A 79 -1.59 17.72 1.98
N PRO A 80 -2.05 17.02 0.92
CA PRO A 80 -2.87 15.81 1.01
C PRO A 80 -2.32 14.79 2.01
N TYR A 81 -1.01 14.57 2.02
CA TYR A 81 -0.37 13.61 2.92
C TYR A 81 -0.65 13.92 4.39
N VAL A 82 -0.43 15.16 4.84
CA VAL A 82 -0.66 15.52 6.26
C VAL A 82 -2.14 15.51 6.59
N LYS A 83 -2.99 16.04 5.72
CA LYS A 83 -4.45 16.04 5.91
C LYS A 83 -5.01 14.62 6.02
N ALA A 84 -4.48 13.67 5.22
CA ALA A 84 -4.82 12.26 5.30
C ALA A 84 -4.38 11.62 6.64
N ILE A 85 -3.17 11.93 7.12
CA ILE A 85 -2.68 11.50 8.44
C ILE A 85 -3.59 12.04 9.57
N GLU A 86 -3.94 13.33 9.53
CA GLU A 86 -4.81 13.97 10.52
C GLU A 86 -6.24 13.40 10.48
N ALA A 87 -6.79 13.16 9.28
CA ALA A 87 -8.09 12.53 9.11
C ALA A 87 -8.12 11.10 9.65
N ALA A 88 -7.07 10.31 9.40
CA ALA A 88 -6.93 8.97 9.96
C ALA A 88 -6.80 9.00 11.49
N GLN A 89 -6.13 10.01 12.05
CA GLN A 89 -6.04 10.22 13.49
C GLN A 89 -7.41 10.53 14.11
N MET A 90 -8.25 11.34 13.47
CA MET A 90 -9.60 11.64 13.95
C MET A 90 -10.56 10.44 13.88
N LYS A 91 -10.30 9.49 12.98
CA LYS A 91 -11.08 8.25 12.80
C LYS A 91 -10.54 7.08 13.66
N GLU A 92 -9.88 7.35 14.78
CA GLU A 92 -9.20 6.33 15.60
C GLU A 92 -10.13 5.45 16.47
N ILE A 93 -11.43 5.73 16.47
CA ILE A 93 -12.39 5.17 17.44
C ILE A 93 -12.87 3.73 17.14
N PRO A 94 -13.16 3.31 15.89
CA PRO A 94 -13.71 1.98 15.67
C PRO A 94 -12.61 0.92 15.74
N LEU A 95 -12.91 -0.21 16.40
CA LEU A 95 -12.01 -1.37 16.50
C LEU A 95 -11.73 -2.02 15.14
N GLN A 96 -12.58 -1.76 14.15
CA GLN A 96 -12.48 -2.26 12.79
C GLN A 96 -12.61 -1.13 11.77
N ASP A 97 -11.96 -1.28 10.61
CA ASP A 97 -12.06 -0.38 9.46
C ASP A 97 -11.60 1.05 9.72
N ALA A 98 -10.55 1.20 10.54
CA ALA A 98 -9.94 2.49 10.79
C ALA A 98 -9.16 3.03 9.56
N GLY A 99 -9.03 4.35 9.51
CA GLY A 99 -8.31 5.05 8.44
C GLY A 99 -9.22 5.59 7.34
N ILE A 100 -8.66 5.72 6.14
CA ILE A 100 -9.40 6.14 4.95
C ILE A 100 -10.12 4.93 4.37
N ILE A 101 -11.44 5.03 4.23
CA ILE A 101 -12.32 3.91 3.82
C ILE A 101 -13.06 4.18 2.51
N HIS A 102 -13.01 5.40 2.00
CA HIS A 102 -13.71 5.83 0.80
C HIS A 102 -12.83 6.86 0.09
N GLY A 103 -12.75 6.79 -1.24
CA GLY A 103 -12.16 7.81 -2.08
C GLY A 103 -13.24 8.72 -2.67
N PHE A 104 -12.85 9.87 -3.23
CA PHE A 104 -13.80 10.84 -3.76
C PHE A 104 -13.56 11.07 -5.27
N PRO A 105 -13.82 10.04 -6.11
CA PRO A 105 -13.54 10.12 -7.52
C PRO A 105 -14.46 11.10 -8.25
N LYS A 106 -13.96 11.67 -9.35
CA LYS A 106 -14.72 12.58 -10.21
C LYS A 106 -15.78 11.85 -11.04
N GLU A 107 -15.46 10.66 -11.52
CA GLU A 107 -16.38 9.78 -12.24
C GLU A 107 -16.82 8.60 -11.36
N LYS A 108 -17.71 7.74 -11.88
CA LYS A 108 -18.06 6.51 -11.16
C LYS A 108 -16.89 5.53 -11.27
N GLY A 109 -16.74 4.71 -10.24
CA GLY A 109 -15.67 3.73 -10.19
C GLY A 109 -15.29 3.38 -8.77
N ILE A 110 -14.25 2.57 -8.63
CA ILE A 110 -13.78 2.09 -7.33
C ILE A 110 -12.26 2.12 -7.24
N THR A 111 -11.76 2.13 -6.02
CA THR A 111 -10.36 1.86 -5.71
C THR A 111 -10.25 0.41 -5.27
N LEU A 112 -9.76 -0.47 -6.13
CA LEU A 112 -9.59 -1.88 -5.77
C LEU A 112 -8.34 -2.07 -4.93
N THR A 113 -8.52 -2.71 -3.79
CA THR A 113 -7.46 -3.09 -2.88
C THR A 113 -7.51 -4.59 -2.60
N ILE A 114 -6.35 -5.25 -2.65
CA ILE A 114 -6.25 -6.71 -2.54
C ILE A 114 -5.27 -7.07 -1.43
N ASP A 115 -5.73 -7.86 -0.46
CA ASP A 115 -4.90 -8.31 0.65
C ASP A 115 -4.18 -9.63 0.30
N LEU A 116 -2.85 -9.60 0.36
CA LEU A 116 -1.95 -10.73 0.18
C LEU A 116 -1.41 -11.19 1.56
N CYS A 117 -2.32 -11.68 2.40
CA CYS A 117 -1.99 -12.28 3.69
C CYS A 117 -1.17 -13.58 3.50
N PRO A 118 -0.48 -14.07 4.54
CA PRO A 118 0.26 -15.33 4.46
C PRO A 118 -0.65 -16.47 4.01
N SER A 119 -0.20 -17.25 3.03
CA SER A 119 -0.97 -18.32 2.41
C SER A 119 -0.06 -19.49 2.04
N HIS A 120 -0.64 -20.65 1.79
CA HIS A 120 0.03 -21.76 1.10
C HIS A 120 -0.55 -21.98 -0.32
N LYS A 121 -1.54 -21.18 -0.70
CA LYS A 121 -2.22 -21.24 -1.99
C LYS A 121 -1.63 -20.20 -2.93
N PRO A 122 -1.63 -20.46 -4.26
CA PRO A 122 -1.14 -19.51 -5.24
C PRO A 122 -1.99 -18.23 -5.26
N LEU A 123 -1.42 -17.18 -5.83
CA LEU A 123 -2.14 -15.96 -6.19
C LEU A 123 -3.35 -16.25 -7.11
N ASP A 124 -4.48 -15.62 -6.83
CA ASP A 124 -5.67 -15.65 -7.69
C ASP A 124 -5.45 -14.79 -8.95
N ARG A 125 -4.61 -15.28 -9.86
CA ARG A 125 -4.22 -14.58 -11.10
C ARG A 125 -5.42 -14.16 -11.96
N ILE A 126 -6.56 -14.84 -11.80
CA ILE A 126 -7.82 -14.52 -12.48
C ILE A 126 -8.26 -13.07 -12.24
N ILE A 127 -8.01 -12.52 -11.05
CA ILE A 127 -8.35 -11.13 -10.70
C ILE A 127 -7.69 -10.18 -11.70
N PHE A 128 -6.37 -10.28 -11.83
CA PHE A 128 -5.56 -9.40 -12.67
C PHE A 128 -5.82 -9.63 -14.15
N THR A 129 -5.90 -10.89 -14.59
CA THR A 129 -6.19 -11.18 -16.01
C THR A 129 -7.58 -10.68 -16.42
N SER A 130 -8.55 -10.68 -15.50
CA SER A 130 -9.90 -10.17 -15.77
C SER A 130 -9.89 -8.64 -15.81
N LEU A 131 -9.25 -7.98 -14.85
CA LEU A 131 -9.03 -6.53 -14.88
C LEU A 131 -8.42 -6.06 -16.19
N ILE A 132 -7.25 -6.63 -16.56
CA ILE A 132 -6.56 -6.28 -17.81
C ILE A 132 -7.48 -6.51 -19.00
N LYS A 133 -8.19 -7.64 -19.06
CA LYS A 133 -9.09 -7.95 -20.18
C LYS A 133 -10.21 -6.93 -20.33
N GLU A 134 -10.85 -6.53 -19.23
CA GLU A 134 -11.97 -5.61 -19.25
C GLU A 134 -11.52 -4.17 -19.57
N PHE A 135 -10.35 -3.75 -19.08
CA PHE A 135 -9.88 -2.36 -19.18
C PHE A 135 -8.87 -2.08 -20.30
N GLN A 136 -8.27 -3.08 -20.95
CA GLN A 136 -7.19 -2.92 -21.96
C GLN A 136 -7.43 -1.88 -23.07
N LYS A 137 -8.69 -1.51 -23.37
CA LYS A 137 -9.04 -0.52 -24.40
C LYS A 137 -9.31 0.88 -23.85
N THR A 138 -9.51 1.02 -22.54
CA THR A 138 -10.01 2.23 -21.90
C THR A 138 -9.06 2.77 -20.84
N GLU A 139 -8.35 1.88 -20.15
CA GLU A 139 -7.42 2.21 -19.06
C GLU A 139 -6.21 1.25 -19.10
N LYS A 140 -5.02 1.82 -19.32
CA LYS A 140 -3.76 1.06 -19.31
C LYS A 140 -2.60 2.00 -18.90
N PRO A 141 -1.82 1.68 -17.85
CA PRO A 141 -2.00 0.55 -16.94
C PRO A 141 -3.30 0.65 -16.12
N VAL A 142 -3.85 -0.49 -15.71
CA VAL A 142 -5.00 -0.52 -14.78
C VAL A 142 -4.51 -0.33 -13.35
N PRO A 143 -4.94 0.72 -12.62
CA PRO A 143 -4.51 0.97 -11.26
C PRO A 143 -5.20 0.05 -10.25
N LEU A 144 -4.43 -0.43 -9.28
CA LEU A 144 -4.91 -1.17 -8.11
C LEU A 144 -3.92 -1.05 -6.94
N ALA A 145 -4.36 -1.34 -5.72
CA ALA A 145 -3.48 -1.43 -4.56
C ALA A 145 -3.35 -2.86 -4.05
N LEU A 146 -2.12 -3.27 -3.70
CA LEU A 146 -1.84 -4.57 -3.10
C LEU A 146 -1.29 -4.39 -1.69
N SER A 147 -2.04 -4.85 -0.69
CA SER A 147 -1.62 -4.91 0.71
C SER A 147 -0.86 -6.20 0.96
N ILE A 148 0.47 -6.13 1.04
CA ILE A 148 1.35 -7.31 1.03
C ILE A 148 2.06 -7.51 2.35
N THR A 149 2.12 -8.78 2.78
CA THR A 149 2.80 -9.17 4.02
C THR A 149 4.23 -9.62 3.76
N GLY A 150 5.10 -9.43 4.76
CA GLY A 150 6.46 -9.96 4.73
C GLY A 150 6.49 -11.48 4.46
N ARG A 151 5.66 -12.24 5.17
CA ARG A 151 5.61 -13.71 5.02
C ARG A 151 5.09 -14.18 3.66
N TRP A 152 4.18 -13.46 3.02
CA TRP A 152 3.74 -13.80 1.66
C TRP A 152 4.90 -13.67 0.67
N MET A 153 5.67 -12.57 0.72
CA MET A 153 6.84 -12.35 -0.14
C MET A 153 7.91 -13.45 0.00
N LEU A 154 8.11 -13.99 1.21
CA LEU A 154 9.08 -15.07 1.44
C LEU A 154 8.75 -16.38 0.71
N THR A 155 7.47 -16.61 0.41
CA THR A 155 6.98 -17.93 -0.03
C THR A 155 6.39 -17.92 -1.45
N HIS A 156 6.15 -16.75 -2.04
CA HIS A 156 5.46 -16.59 -3.33
C HIS A 156 6.31 -15.84 -4.37
N ASN A 157 7.60 -16.17 -4.49
CA ASN A 157 8.51 -15.49 -5.42
C ASN A 157 8.01 -15.51 -6.88
N ASP A 158 7.51 -16.66 -7.35
CA ASP A 158 7.01 -16.79 -8.73
C ASP A 158 5.77 -15.94 -9.01
N ASP A 159 4.85 -15.84 -8.04
CA ASP A 159 3.66 -14.99 -8.15
C ASP A 159 4.04 -13.50 -8.02
N LEU A 160 5.00 -13.18 -7.16
CA LEU A 160 5.51 -11.82 -7.03
C LEU A 160 6.22 -11.34 -8.29
N ASP A 161 7.06 -12.17 -8.89
CA ASP A 161 7.72 -11.84 -10.16
C ASP A 161 6.72 -11.76 -11.31
N TRP A 162 5.67 -12.58 -11.30
CA TRP A 162 4.56 -12.44 -12.24
C TRP A 162 3.86 -11.07 -12.12
N LEU A 163 3.53 -10.63 -10.90
CA LEU A 163 2.96 -9.29 -10.65
C LEU A 163 3.91 -8.17 -11.11
N LYS A 164 5.19 -8.26 -10.76
CA LYS A 164 6.21 -7.27 -11.17
C LYS A 164 6.36 -7.21 -12.70
N ASN A 165 6.22 -8.34 -13.39
CA ASN A 165 6.25 -8.36 -14.84
C ASN A 165 5.03 -7.68 -15.47
N LEU A 166 3.83 -7.81 -14.89
CA LEU A 166 2.64 -7.07 -15.31
C LEU A 166 2.79 -5.55 -15.12
N VAL A 167 3.46 -5.14 -14.03
CA VAL A 167 3.81 -3.72 -13.82
C VAL A 167 4.81 -3.26 -14.87
N LYS A 168 5.86 -4.05 -15.11
CA LYS A 168 6.91 -3.72 -16.09
C LYS A 168 6.39 -3.64 -17.53
N SER A 169 5.41 -4.47 -17.91
CA SER A 169 4.76 -4.41 -19.23
C SER A 169 3.74 -3.27 -19.35
N GLY A 170 3.44 -2.57 -18.25
CA GLY A 170 2.44 -1.51 -18.21
C GLY A 170 1.00 -2.04 -18.31
N ASP A 171 0.76 -3.31 -17.97
CA ASP A 171 -0.59 -3.88 -17.95
C ASP A 171 -1.38 -3.42 -16.72
N ILE A 172 -0.69 -3.31 -15.57
CA ILE A 172 -1.25 -2.78 -14.31
C ILE A 172 -0.27 -1.82 -13.66
N SER A 173 -0.77 -0.93 -12.82
CA SER A 173 0.01 -0.12 -11.90
C SER A 173 -0.39 -0.49 -10.48
N ILE A 174 0.61 -0.73 -9.62
CA ILE A 174 0.37 -1.23 -8.27
C ILE A 174 0.86 -0.19 -7.26
N THR A 175 -0.06 0.26 -6.41
CA THR A 175 0.29 0.91 -5.14
C THR A 175 0.54 -0.17 -4.09
N TRP A 176 1.79 -0.34 -3.66
CA TRP A 176 2.19 -1.39 -2.71
C TRP A 176 2.00 -0.94 -1.27
N VAL A 177 0.98 -1.47 -0.61
CA VAL A 177 0.55 -1.10 0.74
C VAL A 177 1.19 -2.05 1.76
N ASN A 178 1.70 -1.50 2.86
CA ASN A 178 2.25 -2.31 3.95
C ASN A 178 1.13 -3.02 4.71
N HIS A 179 1.21 -4.34 4.86
CA HIS A 179 0.17 -5.14 5.53
C HIS A 179 0.71 -5.93 6.74
N SER A 180 1.71 -5.39 7.43
CA SER A 180 2.48 -6.06 8.48
C SER A 180 3.33 -7.24 7.99
N TYR A 181 4.28 -7.69 8.81
CA TYR A 181 5.22 -8.72 8.37
C TYR A 181 4.61 -10.09 8.55
N ASN A 182 4.15 -10.38 9.77
CA ASN A 182 3.72 -11.71 10.17
C ASN A 182 2.23 -11.96 9.94
N HIS A 183 1.40 -10.91 10.07
CA HIS A 183 -0.06 -11.02 10.03
C HIS A 183 -0.57 -12.18 10.91
N ARG A 184 -0.14 -12.20 12.18
CA ARG A 184 -0.57 -13.23 13.12
C ARG A 184 -2.08 -13.15 13.31
N VAL A 185 -2.73 -14.29 13.43
CA VAL A 185 -4.17 -14.35 13.71
C VAL A 185 -4.46 -15.60 14.52
N SER A 186 -5.28 -15.44 15.55
CA SER A 186 -5.83 -16.54 16.34
C SER A 186 -7.32 -16.70 16.02
N PRO A 187 -7.78 -17.88 15.56
CA PRO A 187 -9.19 -18.11 15.27
C PRO A 187 -10.12 -18.00 16.49
N THR A 188 -9.57 -18.12 17.70
CA THR A 188 -10.34 -18.19 18.96
C THR A 188 -10.15 -16.97 19.85
N ALA A 189 -9.14 -16.15 19.61
CA ALA A 189 -8.90 -14.96 20.43
C ALA A 189 -9.84 -13.81 20.03
N PRO A 190 -10.36 -13.03 21.00
CA PRO A 190 -11.16 -11.85 20.69
C PRO A 190 -10.30 -10.77 20.02
N LEU A 191 -10.90 -9.96 19.15
CA LEU A 191 -10.19 -8.99 18.30
C LEU A 191 -9.26 -8.04 19.07
N LYS A 192 -9.65 -7.64 20.29
CA LYS A 192 -8.87 -6.73 21.16
C LYS A 192 -7.49 -7.25 21.59
N VAL A 193 -7.17 -8.52 21.35
CA VAL A 193 -5.88 -9.16 21.63
C VAL A 193 -5.43 -10.05 20.47
N ASN A 194 -5.92 -9.77 19.27
CA ASN A 194 -5.67 -10.53 18.06
C ASN A 194 -4.96 -9.64 17.03
N PHE A 195 -4.49 -10.21 15.92
CA PHE A 195 -3.75 -9.46 14.92
C PHE A 195 -2.57 -8.69 15.54
N LEU A 196 -2.41 -7.41 15.21
CA LEU A 196 -1.35 -6.57 15.76
C LEU A 196 -1.60 -6.15 17.22
N LEU A 197 -2.79 -6.44 17.78
CA LEU A 197 -3.10 -6.26 19.19
C LEU A 197 -2.68 -7.48 20.05
N GLU A 198 -2.12 -8.53 19.43
CA GLU A 198 -1.54 -9.67 20.17
C GLU A 198 -0.44 -9.16 21.14
N PRO A 199 -0.49 -9.52 22.43
CA PRO A 199 0.52 -9.12 23.40
C PRO A 199 1.94 -9.52 22.96
N GLY A 200 2.88 -8.58 23.03
CA GLY A 200 4.27 -8.80 22.62
C GLY A 200 4.54 -8.61 21.13
N THR A 201 3.57 -8.14 20.35
CA THR A 201 3.79 -7.74 18.95
C THR A 201 4.85 -6.65 18.85
N ASP A 202 5.93 -6.90 18.11
CA ASP A 202 6.96 -5.91 17.80
C ASP A 202 6.54 -5.08 16.58
N MET A 203 5.91 -3.93 16.85
CA MET A 203 5.46 -3.02 15.79
C MET A 203 6.58 -2.48 14.91
N ASN A 204 7.82 -2.37 15.40
CA ASN A 204 8.94 -1.96 14.54
C ASN A 204 9.21 -3.04 13.50
N PHE A 205 9.24 -4.31 13.92
CA PHE A 205 9.44 -5.42 12.99
C PHE A 205 8.28 -5.57 12.02
N GLU A 206 7.04 -5.50 12.51
CA GLU A 206 5.84 -5.64 11.65
C GLU A 206 5.79 -4.59 10.54
N VAL A 207 6.13 -3.33 10.84
CA VAL A 207 6.10 -2.25 9.85
C VAL A 207 7.38 -2.19 9.04
N MET A 208 8.53 -1.95 9.69
CA MET A 208 9.80 -1.66 9.03
C MET A 208 10.41 -2.92 8.40
N GLY A 209 10.18 -4.09 9.00
CA GLY A 209 10.59 -5.37 8.42
C GLY A 209 9.86 -5.66 7.11
N THR A 210 8.59 -5.25 7.00
CA THR A 210 7.80 -5.40 5.77
C THR A 210 8.29 -4.48 4.67
N GLU A 211 8.56 -3.20 4.99
CA GLU A 211 9.15 -2.26 4.04
C GLU A 211 10.54 -2.72 3.56
N LEU A 212 11.36 -3.23 4.49
CA LEU A 212 12.67 -3.78 4.14
C LEU A 212 12.54 -4.98 3.21
N ALA A 213 11.61 -5.90 3.48
CA ALA A 213 11.33 -7.03 2.61
C ALA A 213 10.84 -6.57 1.23
N MET A 214 9.91 -5.62 1.15
CA MET A 214 9.47 -5.02 -0.12
C MET A 214 10.68 -4.51 -0.93
N LEU A 215 11.54 -3.69 -0.32
CA LEU A 215 12.70 -3.13 -0.99
C LEU A 215 13.71 -4.20 -1.44
N GLN A 216 13.93 -5.24 -0.62
CA GLN A 216 14.77 -6.38 -0.98
C GLN A 216 14.21 -7.20 -2.15
N HIS A 217 12.90 -7.18 -2.36
CA HIS A 217 12.26 -7.81 -3.53
C HIS A 217 12.09 -6.85 -4.73
N GLY A 218 12.64 -5.63 -4.65
CA GLY A 218 12.53 -4.61 -5.69
C GLY A 218 11.15 -3.96 -5.79
N ILE A 219 10.39 -3.95 -4.70
CA ILE A 219 9.09 -3.31 -4.55
C ILE A 219 9.29 -1.97 -3.82
N MET A 220 8.68 -0.90 -4.31
CA MET A 220 8.67 0.40 -3.62
C MET A 220 7.51 0.44 -2.62
N PRO A 221 7.76 0.56 -1.31
CA PRO A 221 6.70 0.75 -0.33
C PRO A 221 5.98 2.09 -0.57
N SER A 222 4.65 2.07 -0.60
CA SER A 222 3.85 3.30 -0.58
C SER A 222 3.77 3.89 0.83
N VAL A 223 3.15 5.06 0.97
CA VAL A 223 2.85 5.68 2.27
C VAL A 223 1.68 5.02 3.00
N PHE A 224 1.06 3.97 2.46
CA PHE A 224 -0.14 3.38 3.04
C PHE A 224 0.14 2.15 3.90
N PHE A 225 -0.70 1.96 4.90
CA PHE A 225 -0.73 0.79 5.76
C PHE A 225 -2.14 0.21 5.84
N ARG A 226 -2.27 -1.11 5.76
CA ARG A 226 -3.53 -1.81 6.02
C ARG A 226 -3.38 -2.70 7.24
N PHE A 227 -4.25 -2.48 8.22
CA PHE A 227 -4.32 -3.34 9.40
C PHE A 227 -4.74 -4.76 9.03
N PRO A 228 -3.98 -5.79 9.46
CA PRO A 228 -4.43 -7.18 9.44
C PRO A 228 -5.84 -7.34 10.01
N GLY A 229 -6.73 -7.96 9.23
CA GLY A 229 -8.15 -8.14 9.60
C GLY A 229 -8.96 -6.84 9.74
N LEU A 230 -8.39 -5.71 9.30
CA LEU A 230 -8.90 -4.35 9.51
C LEU A 230 -9.02 -3.98 10.99
N VAL A 231 -8.31 -4.71 11.88
CA VAL A 231 -8.43 -4.55 13.34
C VAL A 231 -7.38 -3.59 13.85
N SER A 232 -7.82 -2.56 14.57
CA SER A 232 -6.91 -1.63 15.25
C SER A 232 -7.56 -0.94 16.44
N ASP A 233 -6.74 -0.43 17.36
CA ASP A 233 -7.18 0.45 18.43
C ASP A 233 -6.49 1.83 18.29
N PRO A 234 -6.94 2.87 19.03
CA PRO A 234 -6.34 4.20 18.93
C PRO A 234 -4.81 4.22 19.14
N LYS A 235 -4.30 3.38 20.04
CA LYS A 235 -2.85 3.31 20.32
C LYS A 235 -2.09 2.75 19.13
N LEU A 236 -2.62 1.71 18.51
CA LEU A 236 -2.04 1.08 17.34
C LEU A 236 -2.11 2.02 16.12
N ILE A 237 -3.22 2.74 15.94
CA ILE A 237 -3.35 3.77 14.89
C ILE A 237 -2.31 4.86 15.08
N SER A 238 -2.24 5.46 16.27
CA SER A 238 -1.21 6.44 16.63
C SER A 238 0.21 5.91 16.38
N LYS A 239 0.45 4.62 16.66
CA LYS A 239 1.73 3.97 16.41
C LYS A 239 2.03 3.85 14.92
N VAL A 240 1.08 3.45 14.08
CA VAL A 240 1.25 3.40 12.60
C VAL A 240 1.46 4.79 12.02
N LEU A 241 0.65 5.78 12.41
CA LEU A 241 0.82 7.17 11.99
C LEU A 241 2.21 7.70 12.37
N SER A 242 2.73 7.28 13.53
CA SER A 242 4.07 7.65 13.98
C SER A 242 5.19 7.07 13.12
N TYR A 243 4.95 6.15 12.19
CA TYR A 243 5.90 5.73 11.15
C TYR A 243 5.79 6.57 9.86
N GLY A 244 4.90 7.56 9.82
CA GLY A 244 4.57 8.31 8.61
C GLY A 244 3.85 7.45 7.58
N LEU A 245 2.93 6.60 8.04
CA LEU A 245 2.08 5.78 7.18
C LEU A 245 0.61 6.14 7.40
N ILE A 246 -0.17 6.15 6.33
CA ILE A 246 -1.60 6.45 6.31
C ILE A 246 -2.38 5.13 6.37
N PRO A 247 -3.14 4.87 7.45
CA PRO A 247 -4.04 3.72 7.53
C PRO A 247 -5.15 3.77 6.47
N VAL A 248 -5.38 2.65 5.81
CA VAL A 248 -6.45 2.47 4.81
C VAL A 248 -7.31 1.26 5.18
N GLY A 249 -8.60 1.51 5.33
CA GLY A 249 -9.61 0.49 5.56
C GLY A 249 -10.35 0.12 4.27
N SER A 250 -11.64 -0.22 4.39
CA SER A 250 -12.54 -0.51 3.28
C SER A 250 -13.98 -0.20 3.69
N ASP A 251 -14.79 0.29 2.75
CA ASP A 251 -16.25 0.44 2.91
C ASP A 251 -17.03 -0.62 2.10
N ALA A 252 -16.33 -1.49 1.38
CA ALA A 252 -16.89 -2.53 0.54
C ALA A 252 -16.04 -3.81 0.52
N TRP A 253 -16.16 -4.62 1.58
CA TRP A 253 -15.62 -5.98 1.65
C TRP A 253 -16.61 -6.98 1.03
N LEU A 254 -16.37 -7.31 -0.25
CA LEU A 254 -17.32 -8.08 -1.06
C LEU A 254 -17.65 -9.46 -0.48
N ALA A 255 -16.66 -10.17 0.06
CA ALA A 255 -16.88 -11.49 0.66
C ALA A 255 -17.78 -11.47 1.92
N LYS A 256 -17.95 -10.30 2.54
CA LYS A 256 -18.91 -10.10 3.65
C LYS A 256 -20.29 -9.66 3.19
N GLY A 257 -20.55 -9.62 1.88
CA GLY A 257 -21.81 -9.20 1.29
C GLY A 257 -22.00 -7.68 1.25
N GLN A 258 -20.95 -6.90 1.50
CA GLN A 258 -21.00 -5.44 1.32
C GLN A 258 -20.94 -5.10 -0.17
N THR A 259 -21.70 -4.09 -0.58
CA THR A 259 -21.81 -3.66 -1.98
C THR A 259 -20.85 -2.52 -2.27
N ALA A 260 -20.12 -2.60 -3.38
CA ALA A 260 -19.33 -1.47 -3.87
C ALA A 260 -20.24 -0.37 -4.43
N SER A 261 -19.87 0.88 -4.16
CA SER A 261 -20.48 2.07 -4.74
C SER A 261 -19.41 2.97 -5.37
N SER A 262 -19.80 4.03 -6.08
CA SER A 262 -18.82 4.98 -6.61
C SER A 262 -17.97 5.56 -5.47
N GLY A 263 -16.65 5.50 -5.61
CA GLY A 263 -15.69 5.96 -4.60
C GLY A 263 -15.34 4.92 -3.54
N SER A 264 -15.99 3.75 -3.53
CA SER A 264 -15.67 2.72 -2.57
C SER A 264 -14.22 2.25 -2.68
N ILE A 265 -13.56 2.08 -1.52
CA ILE A 265 -12.32 1.36 -1.39
C ILE A 265 -12.70 -0.10 -1.19
N VAL A 266 -12.68 -0.87 -2.28
CA VAL A 266 -13.12 -2.27 -2.30
C VAL A 266 -12.02 -3.17 -1.79
N LEU A 267 -12.36 -4.09 -0.88
CA LEU A 267 -11.46 -5.13 -0.37
C LEU A 267 -11.86 -6.51 -0.88
N ILE A 268 -10.86 -7.22 -1.40
CA ILE A 268 -10.87 -8.68 -1.62
C ILE A 268 -9.53 -9.28 -1.16
N HIS A 269 -9.47 -10.60 -0.97
CA HIS A 269 -8.19 -11.30 -0.77
C HIS A 269 -7.81 -12.08 -2.03
N GLY A 270 -6.61 -11.82 -2.55
CA GLY A 270 -6.09 -12.43 -3.78
C GLY A 270 -5.15 -13.61 -3.54
N ASN A 271 -5.03 -14.09 -2.31
CA ASN A 271 -4.07 -15.11 -1.89
C ASN A 271 -4.61 -16.55 -1.92
N GLY A 272 -5.73 -16.80 -2.61
CA GLY A 272 -6.39 -18.10 -2.73
C GLY A 272 -7.31 -18.49 -1.56
N ASN A 273 -7.40 -17.69 -0.50
CA ASN A 273 -8.15 -18.06 0.71
C ASN A 273 -9.60 -17.56 0.72
N GLU A 274 -9.99 -16.60 -0.12
CA GLU A 274 -11.33 -15.99 -0.13
C GLU A 274 -11.98 -15.99 -1.54
N PRO A 275 -12.30 -17.16 -2.11
CA PRO A 275 -12.83 -17.25 -3.47
C PRO A 275 -14.17 -16.54 -3.69
N ILE A 276 -14.94 -16.31 -2.61
CA ILE A 276 -16.24 -15.62 -2.68
C ILE A 276 -16.04 -14.16 -3.12
N GLY A 277 -15.14 -13.42 -2.44
CA GLY A 277 -14.85 -12.03 -2.76
C GLY A 277 -14.31 -11.87 -4.19
N VAL A 278 -13.46 -12.80 -4.63
CA VAL A 278 -12.96 -12.84 -6.02
C VAL A 278 -14.11 -13.01 -7.01
N ASN A 279 -14.98 -13.99 -6.80
CA ASN A 279 -16.11 -14.22 -7.71
C ASN A 279 -17.07 -13.04 -7.78
N ASP A 280 -17.34 -12.40 -6.64
CA ASP A 280 -18.23 -11.23 -6.60
C ASP A 280 -17.59 -10.01 -7.26
N PHE A 281 -16.27 -9.83 -7.14
CA PHE A 281 -15.54 -8.83 -7.90
C PHE A 281 -15.61 -9.08 -9.42
N ILE A 282 -15.42 -10.32 -9.87
CA ILE A 282 -15.53 -10.66 -11.30
C ILE A 282 -16.95 -10.39 -11.82
N LYS A 283 -17.99 -10.70 -11.04
CA LYS A 283 -19.37 -10.35 -11.40
C LYS A 283 -19.56 -8.84 -11.50
N LEU A 284 -19.03 -8.07 -10.56
CA LEU A 284 -19.08 -6.61 -10.60
C LEU A 284 -18.46 -6.06 -11.89
N LEU A 285 -17.26 -6.53 -12.27
CA LEU A 285 -16.62 -6.16 -13.54
C LEU A 285 -17.49 -6.49 -14.76
N GLN A 286 -18.14 -7.66 -14.76
CA GLN A 286 -19.03 -8.08 -15.85
C GLN A 286 -20.28 -7.19 -15.93
N THR A 287 -20.86 -6.83 -14.78
CA THR A 287 -22.02 -5.93 -14.70
C THR A 287 -21.66 -4.53 -15.22
N GLU A 288 -20.49 -4.02 -14.87
CA GLU A 288 -20.03 -2.69 -15.29
C GLU A 288 -19.36 -2.66 -16.67
N GLN A 289 -19.22 -3.78 -17.37
CA GLN A 289 -18.47 -3.87 -18.63
C GLN A 289 -18.90 -2.81 -19.66
N LYS A 290 -20.20 -2.51 -19.76
CA LYS A 290 -20.68 -1.46 -20.67
C LYS A 290 -20.21 -0.09 -20.22
N SER A 291 -20.39 0.23 -18.93
CA SER A 291 -19.92 1.47 -18.31
C SER A 291 -18.41 1.65 -18.50
N VAL A 292 -17.62 0.58 -18.34
CA VAL A 292 -16.17 0.59 -18.59
C VAL A 292 -15.85 0.97 -20.03
N LYS A 293 -16.49 0.30 -21.01
CA LYS A 293 -16.30 0.59 -22.45
C LYS A 293 -16.63 2.04 -22.80
N ASP A 294 -17.65 2.59 -22.17
CA ASP A 294 -18.11 3.97 -22.36
C ASP A 294 -17.34 4.99 -21.49
N LYS A 295 -16.30 4.54 -20.76
CA LYS A 295 -15.49 5.33 -19.81
C LYS A 295 -16.32 6.03 -18.73
N GLN A 296 -17.43 5.40 -18.33
CA GLN A 296 -18.33 5.86 -17.29
C GLN A 296 -18.10 5.15 -15.95
N TRP A 297 -17.24 4.11 -15.93
CA TRP A 297 -16.82 3.42 -14.72
C TRP A 297 -15.34 3.04 -14.84
N MET A 298 -14.50 3.57 -13.95
CA MET A 298 -13.04 3.45 -14.01
C MET A 298 -12.46 2.80 -12.74
N MET A 299 -11.22 2.31 -12.82
CA MET A 299 -10.46 2.00 -11.61
C MET A 299 -9.74 3.26 -11.15
N TYR A 300 -9.61 3.45 -9.84
CA TYR A 300 -8.87 4.59 -9.29
C TYR A 300 -7.62 4.14 -8.56
N ASP A 301 -6.53 4.88 -8.76
CA ASP A 301 -5.32 4.70 -7.95
C ASP A 301 -5.59 5.18 -6.51
N LEU A 302 -5.09 4.42 -5.53
CA LEU A 302 -5.30 4.74 -4.12
C LEU A 302 -4.67 6.08 -3.72
N ARG A 303 -3.53 6.46 -4.32
CA ARG A 303 -2.89 7.75 -4.07
C ARG A 303 -3.76 8.88 -4.60
N GLU A 304 -4.22 8.76 -5.85
CA GLU A 304 -5.09 9.76 -6.48
C GLU A 304 -6.42 9.91 -5.74
N SER A 305 -6.99 8.79 -5.26
CA SER A 305 -8.23 8.80 -4.48
C SER A 305 -8.10 9.61 -3.18
N VAL A 306 -6.94 9.53 -2.54
CA VAL A 306 -6.61 10.28 -1.31
C VAL A 306 -6.18 11.70 -1.63
N GLU A 307 -5.44 11.92 -2.72
CA GLU A 307 -5.09 13.25 -3.22
C GLU A 307 -6.36 14.05 -3.52
N ASP A 308 -7.33 13.49 -4.24
CA ASP A 308 -8.57 14.20 -4.60
C ASP A 308 -9.41 14.53 -3.36
N GLU A 309 -9.44 13.67 -2.34
CA GLU A 309 -10.14 13.95 -1.08
C GLU A 309 -9.51 15.11 -0.31
N PHE A 310 -8.18 15.16 -0.22
CA PHE A 310 -7.47 16.06 0.69
C PHE A 310 -6.70 17.22 0.01
N GLY A 311 -6.60 17.21 -1.31
CA GLY A 311 -5.88 18.19 -2.13
C GLY A 311 -6.61 19.50 -2.35
N GLY A 312 -7.89 19.58 -1.99
CA GLY A 312 -8.66 20.83 -2.04
C GLY A 312 -8.84 21.39 -3.45
N LYS A 313 -8.97 20.51 -4.46
CA LYS A 313 -9.31 20.87 -5.84
C LYS A 313 -10.81 20.92 -6.06
#